data_AF-A0A0L0FCW1-F1
#
_entry.id   AF-A0A0L0FCW1-F1
#
_cell.length_a   1.000
_cell.length_b   1.000
_cell.length_c   1.000
_cell.angle_alpha   90.00
_cell.angle_beta   90.00
_cell.angle_gamma   90.00
#
_symmetry.space_group_name_H-M   'P 1'
#
loop_
_entity.id
_entity.type
_entity.pdbx_description
1 polymer ?
#
loop_
_entity_poly.entity_id
_entity_poly.type
_entity_poly.pdbx_seq_one_letter_code
_entity_poly.pdbx_strand_id
1 'polypeptide(L)'
;MCNLTLTTINVLPTLQLSGSVEKEQELAKKALASGDRKRALLFLKKKKYQQSLLDKAENQHANIEEMIGNVEFASIQKEVFERLKAGKEVLEAINKEISLDDVDKLMEENEEAIAYQDQVAQALGTQLSSQDEEDVLAELAALDELDAAEVAAAASSETQTENFPAVPDHTPAKLYSCSISSAVVSAEADASAPQARVAEAN
;
A
#
# COMPACT_ATOMS: atom_id res chain seq x y z
N MET A 1 -26.44 -9.40 -2.92
CA MET A 1 -27.43 -10.10 -2.07
C MET A 1 -26.81 -11.05 -1.03
N CYS A 2 -25.48 -11.12 -0.88
CA CYS A 2 -24.83 -12.12 -0.01
C CYS A 2 -24.60 -11.72 1.45
N ASN A 3 -24.59 -10.43 1.81
CA ASN A 3 -24.27 -10.02 3.18
C ASN A 3 -25.46 -10.10 4.15
N LEU A 4 -26.70 -9.91 3.68
CA LEU A 4 -27.88 -9.97 4.57
C LEU A 4 -28.25 -11.40 4.99
N THR A 5 -27.93 -12.42 4.17
CA THR A 5 -28.29 -13.81 4.46
C THR A 5 -27.30 -14.48 5.41
N LEU A 6 -25.99 -14.17 5.31
CA LEU A 6 -24.98 -14.71 6.22
C LEU A 6 -25.18 -14.24 7.67
N THR A 7 -25.49 -12.94 7.88
CA THR A 7 -25.74 -12.42 9.23
C THR A 7 -27.00 -13.02 9.85
N THR A 8 -28.05 -13.24 9.05
CA THR A 8 -29.33 -13.79 9.53
C THR A 8 -29.22 -15.26 9.95
N ILE A 9 -28.37 -16.06 9.28
CA ILE A 9 -28.12 -17.46 9.64
C ILE A 9 -27.24 -17.58 10.90
N ASN A 10 -26.26 -16.67 11.07
CA ASN A 10 -25.31 -16.71 12.19
C ASN A 10 -25.80 -16.06 13.50
N VAL A 11 -26.69 -15.06 13.44
CA VAL A 11 -27.21 -14.37 14.64
C VAL A 11 -28.36 -15.14 15.31
N LEU A 12 -29.08 -15.99 14.56
CA LEU A 12 -30.27 -16.66 15.09
C LEU A 12 -29.99 -17.62 16.26
N PRO A 13 -28.96 -18.49 16.23
CA PRO A 13 -28.71 -19.44 17.32
C PRO A 13 -28.22 -18.77 18.61
N THR A 14 -27.38 -17.74 18.50
CA THR A 14 -26.85 -16.97 19.65
C THR A 14 -27.93 -16.13 20.30
N LEU A 15 -28.85 -15.54 19.51
CA LEU A 15 -30.01 -14.81 20.00
C LEU A 15 -31.03 -15.72 20.72
N GLN A 16 -31.19 -16.97 20.28
CA GLN A 16 -32.04 -17.94 20.97
C GLN A 16 -31.44 -18.35 22.33
N LEU A 17 -30.11 -18.51 22.39
CA LEU A 17 -29.38 -18.83 23.61
C LEU A 17 -29.36 -17.67 24.62
N SER A 18 -29.20 -16.42 24.17
CA SER A 18 -29.30 -15.25 25.06
C SER A 18 -30.72 -15.11 25.64
N GLY A 19 -31.74 -15.31 24.81
CA GLY A 19 -33.14 -15.33 25.25
C GLY A 19 -33.47 -16.48 26.21
N SER A 20 -32.78 -17.63 26.15
CA SER A 20 -32.98 -18.71 27.13
C SER A 20 -32.28 -18.43 28.47
N VAL A 21 -31.13 -17.76 28.46
CA VAL A 21 -30.42 -17.31 29.67
C VAL A 21 -31.27 -16.31 30.48
N GLU A 22 -31.94 -15.39 29.79
CA GLU A 22 -32.85 -14.42 30.42
C GLU A 22 -34.07 -15.11 31.05
N LYS A 23 -34.70 -16.03 30.32
CA LYS A 23 -35.83 -16.85 30.84
C LYS A 23 -35.43 -17.64 32.08
N GLU A 24 -34.24 -18.24 32.09
CA GLU A 24 -33.74 -19.01 33.23
C GLU A 24 -33.45 -18.13 34.45
N GLN A 25 -33.01 -16.89 34.23
CA GLN A 25 -32.85 -15.90 35.29
C GLN A 25 -34.20 -15.47 35.89
N GLU A 26 -35.23 -15.28 35.08
CA GLU A 26 -36.58 -15.00 35.57
C GLU A 26 -37.18 -16.17 36.36
N LEU A 27 -37.00 -17.39 35.87
CA LEU A 27 -37.45 -18.61 36.55
C LEU A 27 -36.74 -18.79 37.90
N ALA A 28 -35.43 -18.49 37.96
CA ALA A 28 -34.68 -18.49 39.21
C ALA A 28 -35.22 -17.45 40.22
N LYS A 29 -35.52 -16.22 39.75
CA LYS A 29 -36.12 -15.16 40.59
C LYS A 29 -37.50 -15.59 41.13
N LYS A 30 -38.35 -16.16 40.28
CA LYS A 30 -39.68 -16.67 40.66
C LYS A 30 -39.59 -17.80 41.69
N ALA A 31 -38.65 -18.73 41.52
CA ALA A 31 -38.41 -19.83 42.46
C ALA A 31 -37.87 -19.37 43.82
N LEU A 32 -37.09 -18.27 43.85
CA LEU A 32 -36.67 -17.65 45.11
C LEU A 32 -37.84 -16.96 45.82
N ALA A 33 -38.72 -16.28 45.08
CA ALA A 33 -39.91 -15.64 45.63
C ALA A 33 -40.90 -16.66 46.23
N SER A 34 -40.97 -17.86 45.68
CA SER A 34 -41.78 -18.97 46.22
C SER A 34 -41.10 -19.77 47.34
N GLY A 35 -39.88 -19.41 47.76
CA GLY A 35 -39.13 -20.09 48.83
C GLY A 35 -38.41 -21.40 48.41
N ASP A 36 -38.52 -21.80 47.14
CA ASP A 36 -37.98 -23.06 46.62
C ASP A 36 -36.49 -22.95 46.24
N ARG A 37 -35.62 -22.90 47.25
CA ARG A 37 -34.15 -22.73 47.04
C ARG A 37 -33.51 -23.81 46.16
N LYS A 38 -33.99 -25.06 46.25
CA LYS A 38 -33.47 -26.19 45.43
C LYS A 38 -33.72 -25.98 43.93
N ARG A 39 -34.92 -25.49 43.57
CA ARG A 39 -35.28 -25.19 42.17
C ARG A 39 -34.53 -23.97 41.65
N ALA A 40 -34.40 -22.93 42.47
CA ALA A 40 -33.60 -21.76 42.12
C ALA A 40 -32.15 -22.12 41.79
N LEU A 41 -31.51 -22.99 42.59
CA LEU A 41 -30.16 -23.50 42.33
C LEU A 41 -30.04 -24.24 40.99
N LEU A 42 -31.06 -25.04 40.62
CA LEU A 42 -31.06 -25.76 39.36
C LEU A 42 -31.13 -24.80 38.15
N PHE A 43 -31.99 -23.78 38.21
CA PHE A 43 -32.07 -22.75 37.17
C PHE A 43 -30.76 -21.95 37.04
N LEU A 44 -30.13 -21.59 38.16
CA LEU A 44 -28.84 -20.87 38.13
C LEU A 44 -27.71 -21.72 37.54
N LYS A 45 -27.68 -23.04 37.82
CA LYS A 45 -26.72 -23.95 37.19
C LYS A 45 -26.93 -24.06 35.68
N LYS A 46 -28.19 -24.17 35.24
CA LYS A 46 -28.55 -24.24 33.82
C LYS A 46 -28.16 -22.94 33.09
N LYS A 47 -28.45 -21.79 33.70
CA LYS A 47 -28.02 -20.47 33.22
C LYS A 47 -26.51 -20.42 33.01
N LYS A 48 -25.72 -20.83 34.02
CA LYS A 48 -24.25 -20.81 33.93
C LYS A 48 -23.70 -21.71 32.84
N TYR A 49 -24.32 -22.87 32.61
CA TYR A 49 -23.94 -23.77 31.52
C TYR A 49 -24.20 -23.14 30.14
N GLN A 50 -25.39 -22.56 29.94
CA GLN A 50 -25.72 -21.88 28.68
C GLN A 50 -24.84 -20.66 28.43
N GLN A 51 -24.53 -19.90 29.48
CA GLN A 51 -23.64 -18.76 29.37
C GLN A 51 -22.21 -19.20 28.96
N SER A 52 -21.68 -20.28 29.54
CA SER A 52 -20.40 -20.84 29.08
C SER A 52 -20.43 -21.34 27.64
N LEU A 53 -21.57 -21.86 27.17
CA LEU A 53 -21.72 -22.28 25.79
C LEU A 53 -21.77 -21.08 24.84
N LEU A 54 -22.44 -20.00 25.25
CA LEU A 54 -22.47 -18.73 24.53
C LEU A 54 -21.06 -18.16 24.40
N ASP A 55 -20.32 -18.05 25.51
CA ASP A 55 -18.95 -17.53 25.51
C ASP A 55 -18.05 -18.34 24.55
N LYS A 56 -18.19 -19.67 24.51
CA LYS A 56 -17.44 -20.52 23.57
C LYS A 56 -17.81 -20.25 22.11
N ALA A 57 -19.10 -20.10 21.81
CA ALA A 57 -19.57 -19.81 20.47
C ALA A 57 -19.12 -18.42 19.99
N GLU A 58 -19.16 -17.42 20.87
CA GLU A 58 -18.67 -16.06 20.59
C GLU A 58 -17.17 -16.04 20.28
N ASN A 59 -16.37 -16.77 21.06
CA ASN A 59 -14.94 -16.91 20.80
C ASN A 59 -14.67 -17.62 19.46
N GLN A 60 -15.42 -18.68 19.16
CA GLN A 60 -15.32 -19.36 17.87
C GLN A 60 -15.71 -18.45 16.71
N HIS A 61 -16.74 -17.62 16.90
CA HIS A 61 -17.18 -16.64 15.91
C HIS A 61 -16.09 -15.61 15.62
N ALA A 62 -15.52 -14.99 16.66
CA ALA A 62 -14.44 -14.02 16.53
C ALA A 62 -13.23 -14.60 15.79
N ASN A 63 -12.87 -15.86 16.10
CA ASN A 63 -11.78 -16.55 15.40
C ASN A 63 -12.08 -16.76 13.91
N ILE A 64 -13.34 -17.07 13.55
CA ILE A 64 -13.74 -17.23 12.14
C ILE A 64 -13.73 -15.87 11.43
N GLU A 65 -14.19 -14.81 12.08
CA GLU A 65 -14.15 -13.44 11.51
C GLU A 65 -12.72 -13.00 11.23
N GLU A 66 -11.79 -13.26 12.16
CA GLU A 66 -10.37 -12.99 11.96
C GLU A 66 -9.80 -13.81 10.79
N MET A 67 -10.14 -15.10 10.71
CA MET A 67 -9.71 -15.97 9.62
C MET A 67 -10.23 -15.50 8.26
N ILE A 68 -11.49 -15.05 8.19
CA ILE A 68 -12.06 -14.48 6.97
C ILE A 68 -11.28 -13.24 6.55
N GLY A 69 -11.02 -12.30 7.48
CA GLY A 69 -10.23 -11.10 7.19
C GLY A 69 -8.83 -11.43 6.67
N ASN A 70 -8.17 -12.45 7.25
CA ASN A 70 -6.87 -12.93 6.77
C ASN A 70 -6.95 -13.51 5.35
N VAL A 71 -7.98 -14.28 5.03
CA VAL A 71 -8.18 -14.84 3.67
C VAL A 71 -8.50 -13.73 2.65
N GLU A 72 -9.32 -12.76 3.02
CA GLU A 72 -9.63 -11.61 2.16
C GLU A 72 -8.37 -10.80 1.85
N PHE A 73 -7.55 -10.53 2.87
CA PHE A 73 -6.28 -9.86 2.68
C PHE A 73 -5.31 -10.67 1.82
N ALA A 74 -5.23 -11.99 2.00
CA ALA A 74 -4.42 -12.86 1.15
C ALA A 74 -4.92 -12.88 -0.30
N SER A 75 -6.24 -12.83 -0.52
CA SER A 75 -6.84 -12.75 -1.85
C SER A 75 -6.47 -11.45 -2.56
N ILE A 76 -6.51 -10.32 -1.85
CA ILE A 76 -6.09 -9.01 -2.38
C ILE A 76 -4.61 -9.03 -2.73
N GLN A 77 -3.76 -9.57 -1.84
CA GLN A 77 -2.32 -9.69 -2.11
C GLN A 77 -2.04 -10.53 -3.37
N LYS A 78 -2.77 -11.64 -3.54
CA LYS A 78 -2.68 -12.46 -4.75
C LYS A 78 -3.05 -11.66 -5.99
N GLU A 79 -4.16 -10.93 -5.95
CA GLU A 79 -4.60 -10.09 -7.08
C GLU A 79 -3.58 -9.00 -7.42
N VAL A 80 -3.02 -8.33 -6.43
CA VAL A 80 -1.94 -7.34 -6.63
C VAL A 80 -0.73 -7.99 -7.28
N PHE A 81 -0.33 -9.18 -6.82
CA PHE A 81 0.80 -9.91 -7.40
C PHE A 81 0.55 -10.33 -8.85
N GLU A 82 -0.64 -10.86 -9.15
CA GLU A 82 -1.03 -11.23 -10.53
C GLU A 82 -1.02 -10.00 -11.45
N ARG A 83 -1.51 -8.86 -10.98
CA ARG A 83 -1.46 -7.59 -11.73
C ARG A 83 -0.04 -7.09 -11.95
N LEU A 84 0.84 -7.19 -10.96
CA LEU A 84 2.26 -6.84 -11.11
C LEU A 84 2.95 -7.76 -12.13
N LYS A 85 2.63 -9.05 -12.12
CA LYS A 85 3.14 -10.01 -13.11
C LYS A 85 2.69 -9.66 -14.52
N ALA A 86 1.39 -9.38 -14.71
CA ALA A 86 0.88 -8.94 -16.01
C ALA A 86 1.53 -7.63 -16.47
N GLY A 87 1.70 -6.66 -15.56
CA GLY A 87 2.41 -5.40 -15.86
C GLY A 87 3.87 -5.63 -16.28
N LYS A 88 4.57 -6.57 -15.65
CA LYS A 88 5.92 -6.98 -16.06
C LYS A 88 5.94 -7.56 -17.47
N GLU A 89 5.03 -8.47 -17.79
CA GLU A 89 4.95 -9.09 -19.13
C GLU A 89 4.71 -8.05 -20.22
N VAL A 90 3.84 -7.07 -19.96
CA VAL A 90 3.61 -5.93 -20.87
C VAL A 90 4.87 -5.09 -21.04
N LEU A 91 5.59 -4.79 -19.96
CA LEU A 91 6.82 -4.02 -20.02
C LEU A 91 7.94 -4.79 -20.76
N GLU A 92 8.05 -6.10 -20.57
CA GLU A 92 8.98 -6.96 -21.33
C GLU A 92 8.64 -6.99 -22.82
N ALA A 93 7.35 -6.98 -23.17
CA ALA A 93 6.92 -6.88 -24.56
C ALA A 93 7.29 -5.52 -25.18
N ILE A 94 7.04 -4.41 -24.47
CA ILE A 94 7.43 -3.06 -24.91
C ILE A 94 8.96 -2.96 -25.08
N ASN A 95 9.72 -3.46 -24.11
CA ASN A 95 11.18 -3.46 -24.18
C ASN A 95 11.74 -4.37 -25.28
N LYS A 96 10.95 -5.32 -25.79
CA LYS A 96 11.32 -6.16 -26.92
C LYS A 96 10.96 -5.51 -28.26
N GLU A 97 9.86 -4.76 -28.30
CA GLU A 97 9.44 -3.98 -29.46
C GLU A 97 10.33 -2.75 -29.67
N ILE A 98 10.78 -2.10 -28.58
CA ILE A 98 11.94 -1.20 -28.59
C ILE A 98 13.16 -2.09 -28.83
N SER A 99 13.48 -2.33 -30.10
CA SER A 99 14.59 -3.19 -30.44
C SER A 99 15.91 -2.55 -29.96
N LEU A 100 16.84 -3.37 -29.49
CA LEU A 100 18.20 -2.88 -29.22
C LEU A 100 18.80 -2.24 -30.49
N ASP A 101 18.44 -2.77 -31.66
CA ASP A 101 18.83 -2.23 -32.96
C ASP A 101 18.35 -0.78 -33.18
N ASP A 102 17.15 -0.41 -32.70
CA ASP A 102 16.64 0.96 -32.82
C ASP A 102 17.33 1.91 -31.82
N VAL A 103 17.71 1.41 -30.64
CA VAL A 103 18.51 2.18 -29.67
C VAL A 103 19.93 2.38 -30.19
N ASP A 104 20.55 1.34 -30.75
CA ASP A 104 21.90 1.40 -31.32
C ASP A 104 21.95 2.35 -32.52
N LYS A 105 20.96 2.30 -33.42
CA LYS A 105 20.84 3.28 -34.53
C LYS A 105 20.65 4.71 -34.04
N LEU A 106 19.82 4.92 -33.01
CA LEU A 106 19.61 6.26 -32.47
C LEU A 106 20.90 6.81 -31.83
N MET A 107 21.71 5.95 -31.19
CA MET A 107 23.01 6.35 -30.66
C MET A 107 24.00 6.67 -31.79
N GLU A 108 24.05 5.87 -32.86
CA GLU A 108 24.88 6.12 -34.04
C GLU A 108 24.48 7.44 -34.73
N GLU A 109 23.19 7.66 -34.99
CA GLU A 109 22.66 8.91 -35.56
C GLU A 109 22.98 10.12 -34.68
N ASN A 110 22.96 9.96 -33.35
CA ASN A 110 23.31 11.04 -32.42
C ASN A 110 24.82 11.32 -32.41
N GLU A 111 25.67 10.30 -32.45
CA GLU A 111 27.12 10.46 -32.60
C GLU A 111 27.47 11.15 -33.92
N GLU A 112 26.82 10.77 -35.03
CA GLU A 112 26.96 11.43 -36.32
C GLU A 112 26.50 12.89 -36.27
N ALA A 113 25.37 13.17 -35.61
CA ALA A 113 24.86 14.53 -35.45
C ALA A 113 25.79 15.40 -34.59
N ILE A 114 26.38 14.86 -33.53
CA ILE A 114 27.39 15.54 -32.72
C ILE A 114 28.63 15.82 -33.57
N ALA A 115 29.14 14.83 -34.29
CA ALA A 115 30.30 15.02 -35.16
C ALA A 115 30.04 16.07 -36.27
N TYR A 116 28.82 16.10 -36.81
CA TYR A 116 28.41 17.15 -37.75
C TYR A 116 28.36 18.53 -37.08
N GLN A 117 27.81 18.62 -35.87
CA GLN A 117 27.82 19.86 -35.10
C GLN A 117 29.24 20.35 -34.82
N ASP A 118 30.17 19.45 -34.47
CA ASP A 118 31.58 19.79 -34.24
C ASP A 118 32.24 20.29 -35.52
N GLN A 119 31.97 19.65 -36.67
CA GLN A 119 32.45 20.13 -37.96
C GLN A 119 31.90 21.51 -38.32
N VAL A 120 30.61 21.77 -38.04
CA VAL A 120 30.00 23.08 -38.23
C VAL A 120 30.61 24.11 -37.29
N ALA A 121 30.82 23.76 -36.02
CA ALA A 121 31.44 24.62 -35.01
C ALA A 121 32.89 24.97 -35.40
N GLN A 122 33.64 23.99 -35.89
CA GLN A 122 35.00 24.19 -36.41
C GLN A 122 35.00 25.09 -37.67
N ALA A 123 34.06 24.87 -38.59
CA ALA A 123 33.95 25.67 -39.81
C ALA A 123 33.51 27.12 -39.53
N LEU A 124 32.67 27.34 -38.52
CA LEU A 124 32.25 28.67 -38.07
C LEU A 124 33.25 29.33 -37.11
N GLY A 125 34.30 28.61 -36.69
CA GLY A 125 35.29 29.09 -35.72
C GLY A 125 34.70 29.35 -34.33
N THR A 126 33.62 28.65 -33.96
CA THR A 126 32.96 28.80 -32.65
C THR A 126 33.62 27.96 -31.56
N GLN A 127 34.59 27.12 -31.91
CA GLN A 127 35.40 26.36 -30.97
C GLN A 127 36.52 27.27 -30.43
N LEU A 128 36.62 27.41 -29.10
CA LEU A 128 37.66 28.24 -28.46
C LEU A 128 39.05 27.69 -28.79
N SER A 129 40.05 28.56 -28.86
CA SER A 129 41.43 28.09 -28.96
C SER A 129 41.88 27.51 -27.62
N SER A 130 42.86 26.59 -27.62
CA SER A 130 43.38 26.02 -26.38
C SER A 130 43.94 27.08 -25.41
N GLN A 131 44.36 28.23 -25.94
CA GLN A 131 44.78 29.39 -25.15
C GLN A 131 43.57 30.04 -24.45
N ASP A 132 42.49 30.27 -25.19
CA ASP A 132 41.27 30.87 -24.64
C ASP A 132 40.59 29.93 -23.63
N GLU A 133 40.66 28.61 -23.84
CA GLU A 133 40.18 27.61 -22.87
C GLU A 133 41.00 27.64 -21.57
N GLU A 134 42.32 27.82 -21.64
CA GLU A 134 43.18 27.94 -20.47
C GLU A 134 42.91 29.24 -19.68
N ASP A 135 42.68 30.34 -20.39
CA ASP A 135 42.30 31.63 -19.78
C ASP A 135 40.93 31.54 -19.09
N VAL A 136 39.94 30.88 -19.70
CA VAL A 136 38.62 30.65 -19.10
C VAL A 136 38.72 29.73 -17.87
N LEU A 137 39.54 28.68 -17.91
CA LEU A 137 39.75 27.80 -16.76
C LEU A 137 40.45 28.52 -15.60
N ALA A 138 41.39 29.42 -15.90
CA ALA A 138 42.03 30.26 -14.89
C ALA A 138 41.03 31.25 -14.27
N GLU A 139 40.15 31.86 -15.07
CA GLU A 139 39.08 32.72 -14.57
C GLU A 139 38.07 31.94 -13.70
N LEU A 140 37.69 30.73 -14.12
CA LEU A 140 36.81 29.84 -13.34
C LEU A 140 37.42 29.50 -11.97
N ALA A 141 38.70 29.13 -11.95
CA ALA A 141 39.40 28.80 -10.70
C ALA A 141 39.49 30.01 -9.75
N ALA A 142 39.68 31.21 -10.28
CA ALA A 142 39.67 32.43 -9.47
C ALA A 142 38.28 32.73 -8.88
N LEU A 143 37.20 32.47 -9.62
CA LEU A 143 35.83 32.60 -9.12
C LEU A 143 35.53 31.55 -8.02
N ASP A 144 35.96 30.30 -8.19
CA ASP A 144 35.81 29.26 -7.17
C ASP A 144 36.56 29.61 -5.86
N GLU A 145 37.74 30.22 -5.95
CA GLU A 145 38.49 30.70 -4.77
C GLU A 145 37.80 31.88 -4.09
N LEU A 146 37.21 32.81 -4.85
CA LEU A 146 36.44 33.93 -4.32
C LEU A 146 35.15 33.45 -3.63
N ASP A 147 34.41 32.52 -4.24
CA ASP A 147 33.23 31.90 -3.64
C ASP A 147 33.60 31.13 -2.38
N ALA A 148 34.69 30.35 -2.39
CA ALA A 148 35.18 29.66 -1.20
C ALA A 148 35.59 30.63 -0.07
N ALA A 149 36.18 31.79 -0.42
CA ALA A 149 36.52 32.84 0.52
C ALA A 149 35.28 33.56 1.09
N GLU A 150 34.24 33.80 0.29
CA GLU A 150 32.95 34.34 0.75
C GLU A 150 32.23 33.36 1.69
N VAL A 151 32.24 32.06 1.38
CA VAL A 151 31.67 31.01 2.25
C VAL A 151 32.46 30.89 3.56
N ALA A 152 33.80 31.05 3.53
CA ALA A 152 34.63 31.08 4.74
C ALA A 152 34.46 32.37 5.57
N ALA A 153 34.22 33.51 4.93
CA ALA A 153 33.90 34.78 5.59
C ALA A 153 32.51 34.75 6.25
N ALA A 154 31.52 34.11 5.60
CA ALA A 154 30.20 33.85 6.21
C ALA A 154 30.29 32.89 7.41
N ALA A 155 31.26 31.97 7.43
CA ALA A 155 31.49 31.07 8.57
C ALA A 155 32.22 31.74 9.76
N SER A 156 32.83 32.92 9.58
CA SER A 156 33.63 33.60 10.61
C SER A 156 32.99 34.88 11.16
N SER A 157 31.82 35.28 10.66
CA SER A 157 31.02 36.39 11.18
C SER A 157 29.61 35.91 11.53
N GLU A 158 29.43 35.30 12.70
CA GLU A 158 28.31 35.50 13.63
C GLU A 158 28.28 34.45 14.74
N THR A 159 28.93 34.78 15.87
CA THR A 159 28.49 34.32 17.20
C THR A 159 27.41 35.30 17.67
N GLN A 160 26.15 35.05 17.34
CA GLN A 160 25.01 35.66 18.06
C GLN A 160 23.97 34.59 18.38
N THR A 161 23.80 34.36 19.67
CA THR A 161 22.71 33.62 20.27
C THR A 161 21.40 34.38 20.07
N GLU A 162 20.59 33.99 19.10
CA GLU A 162 19.17 34.35 19.01
C GLU A 162 18.32 33.10 19.28
N ASN A 163 17.52 33.18 20.34
CA ASN A 163 16.66 32.14 20.87
C ASN A 163 15.43 31.99 19.97
N PHE A 164 15.41 30.98 19.10
CA PHE A 164 14.20 30.63 18.35
C PHE A 164 13.23 29.80 19.22
N PRO A 165 11.91 30.08 19.17
CA PRO A 165 10.93 29.27 19.88
C PRO A 165 10.94 27.83 19.33
N ALA A 166 10.92 26.86 20.24
CA ALA A 166 10.97 25.45 19.91
C ALA A 166 9.81 25.06 18.97
N VAL A 167 10.18 24.55 17.79
CA VAL A 167 9.23 23.96 16.83
C VAL A 167 8.65 22.69 17.45
N PRO A 168 7.32 22.51 17.47
CA PRO A 168 6.72 21.29 18.01
C PRO A 168 7.15 20.06 17.20
N ASP A 169 7.66 19.04 17.89
CA ASP A 169 7.96 17.71 17.36
C ASP A 169 6.66 17.01 16.93
N HIS A 170 6.28 17.20 15.67
CA HIS A 170 5.36 16.30 15.00
C HIS A 170 6.10 15.66 13.84
N THR A 171 6.59 14.46 14.08
CA THR A 171 6.96 13.53 13.01
C THR A 171 5.74 13.36 12.10
N PRO A 172 5.82 13.71 10.81
CA PRO A 172 4.72 13.43 9.90
C PRO A 172 4.65 11.91 9.74
N ALA A 173 3.61 11.31 10.31
CA ALA A 173 3.23 9.95 9.99
C ALA A 173 3.11 9.85 8.47
N LYS A 174 3.90 8.96 7.87
CA LYS A 174 3.92 8.69 6.43
C LYS A 174 2.58 8.06 6.05
N LEU A 175 1.57 8.90 5.83
CA LEU A 175 0.30 8.50 5.23
C LEU A 175 0.41 8.72 3.73
N TYR A 176 0.87 7.68 3.03
CA TYR A 176 0.53 7.54 1.63
C TYR A 176 -0.92 7.05 1.56
N SER A 177 -1.86 7.99 1.49
CA SER A 177 -3.18 7.75 0.91
C SER A 177 -3.30 8.59 -0.36
N CYS A 178 -2.75 8.09 -1.46
CA CYS A 178 -3.19 8.54 -2.77
C CYS A 178 -4.36 7.63 -3.17
N SER A 179 -5.56 8.10 -2.89
CA SER A 179 -6.78 7.60 -3.50
C SER A 179 -6.73 7.93 -4.98
N ILE A 180 -6.31 6.96 -5.80
CA ILE A 180 -6.61 7.00 -7.23
C ILE A 180 -8.11 6.71 -7.36
N SER A 181 -8.92 7.76 -7.22
CA SER A 181 -10.30 7.74 -7.69
C SER A 181 -10.29 7.85 -9.21
N SER A 182 -10.62 6.73 -9.84
CA SER A 182 -11.53 6.58 -10.98
C SER A 182 -11.59 7.76 -11.97
N ALA A 183 -10.88 7.63 -13.09
CA ALA A 183 -11.36 8.02 -14.42
C ALA A 183 -10.27 7.75 -15.50
N VAL A 184 -10.27 6.57 -16.10
CA VAL A 184 -10.04 6.42 -17.56
C VAL A 184 -10.77 5.16 -18.02
N VAL A 185 -11.98 5.38 -18.54
CA VAL A 185 -12.38 5.10 -19.93
C VAL A 185 -12.64 3.63 -20.19
N SER A 186 -13.94 3.36 -20.29
CA SER A 186 -14.54 2.24 -21.00
C SER A 186 -13.80 1.97 -22.31
N ALA A 187 -13.24 0.77 -22.44
CA ALA A 187 -12.99 0.14 -23.72
C ALA A 187 -13.33 -1.34 -23.56
N GLU A 188 -14.51 -1.71 -24.05
CA GLU A 188 -14.84 -3.10 -24.34
C GLU A 188 -13.81 -3.67 -25.32
N ALA A 189 -13.17 -4.77 -24.94
CA ALA A 189 -12.52 -5.67 -25.88
C ALA A 189 -12.82 -7.10 -25.44
N ASP A 190 -13.78 -7.67 -26.16
CA ASP A 190 -14.16 -9.06 -26.21
C ASP A 190 -12.94 -9.95 -26.55
N ALA A 191 -12.63 -10.92 -25.70
CA ALA A 191 -11.71 -12.02 -26.01
C ALA A 191 -11.96 -13.24 -25.12
N SER A 192 -12.98 -14.01 -25.51
CA SER A 192 -13.03 -15.49 -25.50
C SER A 192 -12.06 -16.24 -24.57
N ALA A 193 -12.63 -16.82 -23.51
CA ALA A 193 -12.03 -17.91 -22.74
C ALA A 193 -11.72 -19.15 -23.61
N PRO A 194 -10.68 -19.95 -23.26
CA PRO A 194 -10.72 -21.38 -23.48
C PRO A 194 -10.85 -22.10 -22.14
N GLN A 195 -11.96 -22.82 -21.99
CA GLN A 195 -12.20 -23.77 -20.90
C GLN A 195 -11.18 -24.93 -20.99
N ALA A 196 -10.26 -25.01 -20.04
CA ALA A 196 -9.48 -26.23 -19.83
C ALA A 196 -10.33 -27.22 -19.02
N ARG A 197 -10.73 -28.30 -19.69
CA ARG A 197 -11.44 -29.46 -19.13
C ARG A 197 -10.65 -30.07 -17.96
N VAL A 198 -11.36 -30.31 -16.87
CA VAL A 198 -10.99 -31.24 -15.81
C VAL A 198 -10.90 -32.64 -16.43
N ALA A 199 -9.71 -33.25 -16.39
CA ALA A 199 -9.54 -34.67 -16.65
C ALA A 199 -9.76 -35.42 -15.33
N GLU A 200 -10.88 -36.13 -15.24
CA GLU A 200 -11.05 -37.26 -14.34
C GLU A 200 -10.06 -38.36 -14.72
N ALA A 201 -9.30 -38.86 -13.75
CA ALA A 201 -8.65 -40.15 -13.83
C ALA A 201 -8.95 -40.92 -12.54
N ASN A 202 -9.52 -42.12 -12.73
CA ASN A 202 -9.75 -43.18 -11.74
C ASN A 202 -8.53 -43.46 -10.86
#